data_AF-A0A949HVS9-F1
#
_entry.id   AF-A0A949HVS9-F1
#
_cell.length_a   1.000
_cell.length_b   1.000
_cell.length_c   1.000
_cell.angle_alpha   90.00
_cell.angle_beta   90.00
_cell.angle_gamma   90.00
#
_symmetry.space_group_name_H-M   'P 1'
#
loop_
_entity.id
_entity.type
_entity.pdbx_description
1 polymer ?
#
loop_
_entity_poly.entity_id
_entity_poly.type
_entity_poly.pdbx_seq_one_letter_code
_entity_poly.pdbx_strand_id
1 'polypeptide(L)'
;QPYYLALQSAASSYGSNPQALQVTQVITKIPRRPLEIGRLRVQFFVKQTVEQTPTQPLANAFAPLQVSTPEATAFDLICYAPRVGGINRAAETIAPLLPLMRPADLRRVLTIENDLTAARRLGFVLEKLKATHLAKVVHERLPAARVLVPLVPGAHRNAPEIKRWGILNNAGEIWR
;
A
#
# COMPACT_ATOMS: atom_id res chain seq x y z
N GLN A 1 -17.07 5.67 -14.59
CA GLN A 1 -16.72 5.98 -13.18
C GLN A 1 -15.27 5.56 -12.97
N PRO A 2 -14.43 6.33 -12.25
CA PRO A 2 -13.01 6.01 -12.06
C PRO A 2 -12.83 4.76 -11.19
N TYR A 3 -12.01 3.84 -11.65
CA TYR A 3 -11.56 2.66 -10.94
C TYR A 3 -10.22 2.18 -11.51
N TYR A 4 -9.47 1.41 -10.72
CA TYR A 4 -8.28 0.71 -11.17
C TYR A 4 -8.08 -0.61 -10.43
N LEU A 5 -7.36 -1.53 -11.06
CA LEU A 5 -6.85 -2.75 -10.44
C LEU A 5 -5.82 -2.36 -9.38
N ALA A 6 -5.97 -2.84 -8.15
CA ALA A 6 -5.24 -2.33 -7.00
C ALA A 6 -4.68 -3.46 -6.12
N LEU A 7 -3.96 -3.07 -5.07
CA LEU A 7 -3.55 -3.93 -3.97
C LEU A 7 -2.81 -5.18 -4.46
N GLN A 8 -3.21 -6.36 -4.00
CA GLN A 8 -2.52 -7.61 -4.31
C GLN A 8 -2.70 -8.00 -5.79
N SER A 9 -3.83 -7.63 -6.42
CA SER A 9 -4.05 -7.87 -7.85
C SER A 9 -3.15 -6.99 -8.71
N ALA A 10 -2.95 -5.72 -8.33
CA ALA A 10 -1.96 -4.86 -8.98
C ALA A 10 -0.54 -5.38 -8.76
N ALA A 11 -0.18 -5.73 -7.52
CA ALA A 11 1.14 -6.28 -7.22
C ALA A 11 1.44 -7.55 -8.02
N SER A 12 0.43 -8.40 -8.25
CA SER A 12 0.54 -9.59 -9.09
C SER A 12 0.93 -9.27 -10.53
N SER A 13 0.40 -8.18 -11.10
CA SER A 13 0.80 -7.73 -12.44
C SER A 13 2.26 -7.25 -12.53
N TYR A 14 2.87 -6.95 -11.38
CA TYR A 14 4.28 -6.57 -11.24
C TYR A 14 5.19 -7.73 -10.80
N GLY A 15 4.68 -8.98 -10.85
CA GLY A 15 5.45 -10.18 -10.52
C GLY A 15 5.47 -10.53 -9.02
N SER A 16 4.74 -9.81 -8.17
CA SER A 16 4.57 -10.20 -6.77
C SER A 16 3.57 -11.35 -6.66
N ASN A 17 3.97 -12.50 -6.13
CA ASN A 17 3.05 -13.62 -5.91
C ASN A 17 3.22 -14.24 -4.52
N PRO A 18 2.85 -13.54 -3.44
CA PRO A 18 3.10 -14.06 -2.09
C PRO A 18 2.17 -15.24 -1.77
N GLN A 19 0.91 -15.19 -2.21
CA GLN A 19 -0.09 -16.25 -2.07
C GLN A 19 -1.16 -16.02 -3.13
N ALA A 20 -1.23 -16.85 -4.16
CA ALA A 20 -2.14 -16.68 -5.30
C ALA A 20 -3.58 -16.39 -4.85
N LEU A 21 -4.09 -15.20 -5.18
CA LEU A 21 -5.43 -14.77 -4.80
C LEU A 21 -6.45 -15.24 -5.83
N GLN A 22 -7.54 -15.83 -5.36
CA GLN A 22 -8.74 -16.11 -6.17
C GLN A 22 -9.70 -14.91 -6.24
N VAL A 23 -9.24 -13.70 -5.90
CA VAL A 23 -10.07 -12.50 -5.79
C VAL A 23 -9.36 -11.32 -6.46
N THR A 24 -10.07 -10.68 -7.39
CA THR A 24 -9.65 -9.44 -8.04
C THR A 24 -9.96 -8.26 -7.12
N GLN A 25 -8.98 -7.40 -6.86
CA GLN A 25 -9.11 -6.24 -5.96
C GLN A 25 -9.13 -4.95 -6.78
N VAL A 26 -10.18 -4.16 -6.59
CA VAL A 26 -10.41 -2.92 -7.34
C VAL A 26 -10.65 -1.78 -6.36
N ILE A 27 -10.03 -0.62 -6.61
CA ILE A 27 -10.34 0.61 -5.88
C ILE A 27 -11.31 1.48 -6.70
N THR A 28 -12.35 1.99 -6.04
CA THR A 28 -13.40 2.84 -6.61
C THR A 28 -13.60 4.11 -5.76
N LYS A 29 -14.26 5.12 -6.34
CA LYS A 29 -14.61 6.37 -5.62
C LYS A 29 -15.69 6.17 -4.56
N ILE A 30 -16.68 5.33 -4.86
CA ILE A 30 -17.83 5.07 -4.01
C ILE A 30 -17.88 3.60 -3.61
N PRO A 31 -18.48 3.26 -2.45
CA PRO A 31 -18.69 1.88 -2.03
C PRO A 31 -19.45 1.07 -3.08
N ARG A 32 -19.01 -0.18 -3.28
CA ARG A 32 -19.66 -1.18 -4.13
C ARG A 32 -19.71 -2.51 -3.39
N ARG A 33 -20.80 -3.26 -3.57
CA ARG A 33 -20.89 -4.63 -3.05
C ARG A 33 -19.90 -5.52 -3.81
N PRO A 34 -19.29 -6.52 -3.14
CA PRO A 34 -18.50 -7.53 -3.83
C PRO A 34 -19.29 -8.15 -4.99
N LEU A 35 -18.61 -8.44 -6.10
CA LEU A 35 -19.19 -9.09 -7.27
C LEU A 35 -18.72 -10.54 -7.31
N GLU A 36 -19.67 -11.46 -7.43
CA GLU A 36 -19.39 -12.89 -7.61
C GLU A 36 -20.15 -13.41 -8.83
N ILE A 37 -19.42 -13.91 -9.83
CA ILE A 37 -19.99 -14.51 -11.04
C ILE A 37 -19.24 -15.81 -11.30
N GLY A 38 -19.86 -16.94 -10.98
CA GLY A 38 -19.21 -18.25 -11.04
C GLY A 38 -17.97 -18.30 -10.14
N ARG A 39 -16.78 -18.46 -10.75
CA ARG A 39 -15.48 -18.43 -10.04
C ARG A 39 -14.86 -17.04 -9.95
N LEU A 40 -15.39 -16.06 -10.68
CA LEU A 40 -14.90 -14.68 -10.62
C LEU A 40 -15.37 -14.04 -9.31
N ARG A 41 -14.43 -13.55 -8.52
CA ARG A 41 -14.70 -12.77 -7.31
C ARG A 41 -14.00 -11.42 -7.44
N VAL A 42 -14.75 -10.33 -7.25
CA VAL A 42 -14.21 -8.97 -7.22
C VAL A 42 -14.53 -8.33 -5.87
N GLN A 43 -13.48 -7.87 -5.20
CA GLN A 43 -13.58 -7.12 -3.95
C GLN A 43 -13.29 -5.65 -4.21
N PHE A 44 -14.18 -4.79 -3.72
CA PHE A 44 -14.07 -3.35 -3.88
C PHE A 44 -13.52 -2.67 -2.62
N PHE A 45 -12.62 -1.72 -2.84
CA PHE A 45 -12.04 -0.82 -1.85
C PHE A 45 -12.37 0.61 -2.26
N VAL A 46 -12.43 1.52 -1.28
CA VAL A 46 -12.90 2.89 -1.51
C VAL A 46 -11.83 3.87 -1.15
N LYS A 47 -11.54 4.78 -2.08
CA LYS A 47 -10.50 5.80 -1.96
C LYS A 47 -10.97 7.12 -2.56
N GLN A 48 -10.78 8.23 -1.85
CA GLN A 48 -11.21 9.56 -2.31
C GLN A 48 -10.36 10.06 -3.48
N THR A 49 -9.06 9.80 -3.42
CA THR A 49 -8.04 10.20 -4.40
C THR A 49 -7.95 9.27 -5.61
N VAL A 50 -9.00 8.47 -5.88
CA VAL A 50 -8.99 7.44 -6.94
C VAL A 50 -8.74 8.02 -8.34
N GLU A 51 -9.22 9.24 -8.62
CA GLU A 51 -9.05 9.90 -9.93
C GLU A 51 -7.63 10.45 -10.11
N GLN A 52 -6.98 10.82 -9.00
CA GLN A 52 -5.65 11.40 -8.99
C GLN A 52 -4.55 10.33 -8.85
N THR A 53 -4.89 9.15 -8.30
CA THR A 53 -3.93 8.07 -8.07
C THR A 53 -3.21 7.72 -9.38
N PRO A 54 -1.87 7.74 -9.41
CA PRO A 54 -1.13 7.33 -10.60
C PRO A 54 -1.47 5.90 -11.01
N THR A 55 -1.83 5.74 -12.28
CA THR A 55 -2.16 4.45 -12.89
C THR A 55 -1.44 4.33 -14.24
N GLN A 56 -1.36 3.10 -14.73
CA GLN A 56 -0.85 2.76 -16.05
C GLN A 56 -1.74 1.68 -16.68
N PRO A 57 -1.75 1.56 -18.03
CA PRO A 57 -2.44 0.48 -18.70
C PRO A 57 -1.94 -0.88 -18.23
N LEU A 58 -2.87 -1.79 -17.92
CA LEU A 58 -2.53 -3.17 -17.59
C LEU A 58 -2.13 -3.91 -18.86
N ALA A 59 -0.91 -4.45 -18.88
CA ALA A 59 -0.42 -5.26 -19.99
C ALA A 59 -1.29 -6.51 -20.18
N ASN A 60 -1.54 -6.88 -21.44
CA ASN A 60 -2.29 -8.08 -21.83
C ASN A 60 -3.73 -8.15 -21.31
N ALA A 61 -4.35 -7.01 -20.95
CA ALA A 61 -5.74 -6.97 -20.58
C ALA A 61 -6.64 -7.16 -21.83
N PHE A 62 -7.67 -8.00 -21.71
CA PHE A 62 -8.66 -8.24 -22.78
C PHE A 62 -9.51 -7.01 -23.11
N ALA A 63 -9.56 -6.03 -22.22
CA ALA A 63 -10.25 -4.75 -22.38
C ALA A 63 -9.44 -3.66 -21.69
N PRO A 64 -9.64 -2.37 -22.04
CA PRO A 64 -8.96 -1.26 -21.40
C PRO A 64 -9.13 -1.30 -19.88
N LEU A 65 -8.02 -1.54 -19.17
CA LEU A 65 -7.99 -1.64 -17.72
C LEU A 65 -6.76 -0.91 -17.21
N GLN A 66 -6.96 -0.04 -16.23
CA GLN A 66 -5.88 0.66 -15.54
C GLN A 66 -5.48 -0.12 -14.28
N VAL A 67 -4.19 -0.13 -13.99
CA VAL A 67 -3.61 -0.67 -12.76
C VAL A 67 -2.81 0.41 -12.05
N SER A 68 -2.86 0.48 -10.72
CA SER A 68 -2.06 1.43 -9.94
C SER A 68 -0.57 1.22 -10.20
N THR A 69 0.23 2.29 -10.28
CA THR A 69 1.71 2.16 -10.40
C THR A 69 2.30 1.40 -9.21
N PRO A 70 3.55 0.89 -9.27
CA PRO A 70 4.17 0.19 -8.14
C PRO A 70 4.14 0.99 -6.83
N GLU A 71 4.35 2.31 -6.90
CA GLU A 71 4.35 3.19 -5.73
C GLU A 71 2.95 3.39 -5.15
N ALA A 72 1.97 3.61 -6.02
CA ALA A 72 0.57 3.72 -5.60
C ALA A 72 0.09 2.39 -5.00
N THR A 73 0.47 1.26 -5.60
CA THR A 73 0.17 -0.09 -5.11
C THR A 73 0.78 -0.32 -3.72
N ALA A 74 2.06 0.04 -3.52
CA ALA A 74 2.71 -0.08 -2.22
C ALA A 74 2.02 0.80 -1.15
N PHE A 75 1.63 2.02 -1.50
CA PHE A 75 0.91 2.90 -0.58
C PHE A 75 -0.48 2.33 -0.21
N ASP A 76 -1.24 1.87 -1.21
CA ASP A 76 -2.55 1.26 -0.98
C ASP A 76 -2.45 0.01 -0.10
N LEU A 77 -1.45 -0.86 -0.32
CA LEU A 77 -1.22 -2.04 0.51
C LEU A 77 -1.03 -1.68 2.00
N ILE A 78 -0.39 -0.55 2.29
CA ILE A 78 -0.23 -0.04 3.66
C ILE A 78 -1.53 0.54 4.20
N CYS A 79 -2.24 1.37 3.42
CA CYS A 79 -3.53 1.95 3.80
C CYS A 79 -4.56 0.87 4.15
N TYR A 80 -4.63 -0.18 3.33
CA TYR A 80 -5.60 -1.25 3.46
C TYR A 80 -5.05 -2.50 4.12
N ALA A 81 -3.84 -2.44 4.72
CA ALA A 81 -3.20 -3.58 5.40
C ALA A 81 -4.16 -4.39 6.31
N PRO A 82 -5.00 -3.78 7.17
CA PRO A 82 -5.94 -4.53 8.02
C PRO A 82 -6.95 -5.39 7.25
N ARG A 83 -7.20 -5.07 5.98
CA ARG A 83 -8.17 -5.74 5.10
C ARG A 83 -7.52 -6.68 4.09
N VAL A 84 -6.19 -6.71 4.00
CA VAL A 84 -5.44 -7.54 3.04
C VAL A 84 -4.40 -8.46 3.70
N GLY A 85 -4.62 -8.80 4.98
CA GLY A 85 -3.79 -9.76 5.73
C GLY A 85 -2.70 -9.15 6.59
N GLY A 86 -2.78 -7.86 6.89
CA GLY A 86 -1.91 -7.16 7.82
C GLY A 86 -0.65 -6.57 7.20
N ILE A 87 0.12 -5.85 8.03
CA ILE A 87 1.31 -5.12 7.59
C ILE A 87 2.42 -6.06 7.09
N ASN A 88 2.50 -7.27 7.64
CA ASN A 88 3.52 -8.26 7.27
C ASN A 88 3.31 -8.74 5.84
N ARG A 89 2.08 -9.15 5.54
CA ARG A 89 1.71 -9.56 4.18
C ARG A 89 1.85 -8.41 3.20
N ALA A 90 1.53 -7.18 3.60
CA ALA A 90 1.79 -6.01 2.78
C ALA A 90 3.29 -5.85 2.46
N ALA A 91 4.18 -6.01 3.46
CA ALA A 91 5.63 -5.93 3.26
C ALA A 91 6.15 -7.04 2.32
N GLU A 92 5.69 -8.28 2.49
CA GLU A 92 6.01 -9.39 1.58
C GLU A 92 5.56 -9.10 0.14
N THR A 93 4.35 -8.55 -0.02
CA THR A 93 3.83 -8.14 -1.34
C THR A 93 4.64 -6.99 -1.94
N ILE A 94 5.10 -6.04 -1.12
CA ILE A 94 5.84 -4.85 -1.58
C ILE A 94 7.27 -5.21 -2.00
N ALA A 95 7.91 -6.19 -1.37
CA ALA A 95 9.33 -6.47 -1.62
C ALA A 95 9.67 -6.71 -3.11
N PRO A 96 8.89 -7.48 -3.89
CA PRO A 96 9.11 -7.64 -5.34
C PRO A 96 8.90 -6.36 -6.17
N LEU A 97 8.14 -5.38 -5.67
CA LEU A 97 7.85 -4.13 -6.38
C LEU A 97 9.00 -3.12 -6.26
N LEU A 98 9.87 -3.25 -5.25
CA LEU A 98 10.92 -2.26 -4.95
C LEU A 98 11.81 -1.88 -6.14
N PRO A 99 12.29 -2.82 -6.99
CA PRO A 99 13.12 -2.47 -8.15
C PRO A 99 12.37 -1.65 -9.22
N LEU A 100 11.04 -1.73 -9.24
CA LEU A 100 10.19 -1.03 -10.19
C LEU A 100 9.84 0.38 -9.72
N MET A 101 9.94 0.64 -8.43
CA MET A 101 9.59 1.94 -7.86
C MET A 101 10.62 3.02 -8.21
N ARG A 102 10.16 4.25 -8.33
CA ARG A 102 10.98 5.43 -8.61
C ARG A 102 10.75 6.50 -7.53
N PRO A 103 11.83 7.14 -7.01
CA PRO A 103 11.71 8.19 -6.00
C PRO A 103 10.78 9.34 -6.36
N ALA A 104 10.77 9.77 -7.63
CA ALA A 104 9.92 10.87 -8.09
C ALA A 104 8.43 10.50 -8.07
N ASP A 105 8.10 9.30 -8.52
CA ASP A 105 6.73 8.79 -8.52
C ASP A 105 6.22 8.52 -7.10
N LEU A 106 7.09 8.04 -6.21
CA LEU A 106 6.76 7.89 -4.80
C LEU A 106 6.44 9.25 -4.15
N ARG A 107 7.23 10.31 -4.43
CA ARG A 107 6.90 11.67 -3.97
C ARG A 107 5.55 12.15 -4.48
N ARG A 108 5.23 11.86 -5.75
CA ARG A 108 3.93 12.21 -6.34
C ARG A 108 2.79 11.51 -5.60
N VAL A 109 2.91 10.20 -5.34
CA VAL A 109 1.91 9.45 -4.56
C VAL A 109 1.74 10.04 -3.16
N LEU A 110 2.82 10.24 -2.41
CA LEU A 110 2.75 10.83 -1.06
C LEU A 110 2.07 12.21 -1.05
N THR A 111 2.24 13.00 -2.12
CA THR A 111 1.59 14.30 -2.29
C THR A 111 0.10 14.19 -2.53
N ILE A 112 -0.30 13.27 -3.40
CA ILE A 112 -1.71 13.05 -3.77
C ILE A 112 -2.49 12.49 -2.58
N GLU A 113 -1.92 11.51 -1.89
CA GLU A 113 -2.62 10.79 -0.83
C GLU A 113 -2.70 11.58 0.47
N ASN A 114 -1.64 12.32 0.80
CA ASN A 114 -1.56 13.18 1.99
C ASN A 114 -1.93 12.48 3.32
N ASP A 115 -1.82 11.15 3.41
CA ASP A 115 -2.01 10.39 4.64
C ASP A 115 -0.65 10.16 5.32
N LEU A 116 -0.36 11.01 6.32
CA LEU A 116 0.89 10.95 7.08
C LEU A 116 1.03 9.68 7.92
N THR A 117 -0.07 9.02 8.30
CA THR A 117 -0.02 7.78 9.08
C THR A 117 0.38 6.62 8.18
N ALA A 118 -0.24 6.50 7.01
CA ALA A 118 0.16 5.53 5.99
C ALA A 118 1.59 5.80 5.51
N ALA A 119 1.97 7.07 5.29
CA ALA A 119 3.34 7.43 4.92
C ALA A 119 4.36 6.95 5.97
N ARG A 120 4.14 7.20 7.28
CA ARG A 120 5.02 6.70 8.34
C ARG A 120 5.19 5.18 8.27
N ARG A 121 4.09 4.44 8.19
CA ARG A 121 4.09 2.97 8.09
C ARG A 121 4.82 2.47 6.85
N LEU A 122 4.57 3.09 5.69
CA LEU A 122 5.26 2.76 4.44
C LEU A 122 6.76 2.98 4.57
N GLY A 123 7.17 4.13 5.10
CA GLY A 123 8.59 4.45 5.29
C GLY A 123 9.31 3.43 6.17
N PHE A 124 8.68 3.01 7.26
CA PHE A 124 9.20 1.93 8.10
C PHE A 124 9.30 0.59 7.37
N VAL A 125 8.27 0.20 6.62
CA VAL A 125 8.30 -1.04 5.83
C VAL A 125 9.43 -0.99 4.79
N LEU A 126 9.58 0.12 4.06
CA LEU A 126 10.66 0.30 3.08
C LEU A 126 12.05 0.21 3.73
N GLU A 127 12.22 0.79 4.92
CA GLU A 127 13.47 0.68 5.68
C GLU A 127 13.77 -0.76 6.10
N LYS A 128 12.79 -1.49 6.63
CA LYS A 128 12.95 -2.90 7.01
C LYS A 128 13.23 -3.80 5.81
N LEU A 129 12.68 -3.47 4.64
CA LEU A 129 12.98 -4.12 3.37
C LEU A 129 14.30 -3.65 2.73
N LYS A 130 15.11 -2.84 3.44
CA LYS A 130 16.41 -2.30 2.99
C LYS A 130 16.33 -1.37 1.76
N ALA A 131 15.14 -0.87 1.41
CA ALA A 131 14.94 0.15 0.38
C ALA A 131 15.18 1.57 0.92
N THR A 132 16.39 1.79 1.45
CA THR A 132 16.76 3.01 2.19
C THR A 132 16.58 4.30 1.38
N HIS A 133 16.79 4.26 0.07
CA HIS A 133 16.59 5.40 -0.82
C HIS A 133 15.11 5.81 -0.95
N LEU A 134 14.19 4.85 -1.02
CA LEU A 134 12.74 5.11 -1.01
C LEU A 134 12.27 5.52 0.39
N ALA A 135 12.81 4.89 1.44
CA ALA A 135 12.53 5.30 2.81
C ALA A 135 12.93 6.77 3.04
N LYS A 136 14.09 7.21 2.54
CA LYS A 136 14.50 8.62 2.61
C LYS A 136 13.47 9.56 1.99
N VAL A 137 12.93 9.22 0.81
CA VAL A 137 11.87 9.99 0.13
C VAL A 137 10.65 10.17 1.03
N VAL A 138 10.21 9.11 1.70
CA VAL A 138 9.07 9.18 2.61
C VAL A 138 9.39 10.08 3.80
N HIS A 139 10.57 9.91 4.42
CA HIS A 139 10.97 10.69 5.58
C HIS A 139 11.07 12.19 5.29
N GLU A 140 11.63 12.58 4.13
CA GLU A 140 11.69 13.98 3.68
C GLU A 140 10.31 14.63 3.53
N ARG A 141 9.26 13.82 3.35
CA ARG A 141 7.89 14.30 3.24
C ARG A 141 7.14 14.43 4.56
N LEU A 142 7.65 13.83 5.64
CA LEU A 142 7.01 13.90 6.94
C LEU A 142 7.31 15.25 7.61
N PRO A 143 6.33 15.84 8.33
CA PRO A 143 6.58 17.05 9.09
C PRO A 143 7.56 16.78 10.25
N ALA A 144 8.29 17.81 10.67
CA ALA A 144 9.16 17.74 11.85
C ALA A 144 8.38 17.40 13.13
N ALA A 145 7.11 17.81 13.20
CA ALA A 145 6.22 17.46 14.29
C ALA A 145 5.95 15.94 14.33
N ARG A 146 6.43 15.31 15.40
CA ARG A 146 6.41 13.87 15.56
C ARG A 146 5.13 13.43 16.27
N VAL A 147 4.24 12.78 15.53
CA VAL A 147 3.06 12.10 16.07
C VAL A 147 3.36 10.61 16.14
N LEU A 148 3.11 10.02 17.30
CA LEU A 148 3.33 8.61 17.56
C LEU A 148 2.12 7.80 17.07
N VAL A 149 2.31 6.96 16.06
CA VAL A 149 1.26 6.15 15.43
C VAL A 149 1.52 4.66 15.62
N PRO A 150 0.50 3.82 15.82
CA PRO A 150 0.70 2.37 15.90
C PRO A 150 1.01 1.78 14.51
N LEU A 151 1.92 0.81 14.46
CA LEU A 151 2.26 0.08 13.23
C LEU A 151 1.05 -0.71 12.70
N VAL A 152 0.35 -1.42 13.60
CA VAL A 152 -0.90 -2.11 13.35
C VAL A 152 -2.05 -1.33 13.99
N PRO A 153 -3.15 -1.02 13.28
CA PRO A 153 -4.31 -0.36 13.90
C PRO A 153 -4.86 -1.18 15.08
N GLY A 154 -4.98 -0.56 16.26
CA GLY A 154 -5.40 -1.21 17.50
C GLY A 154 -4.66 -0.68 18.72
N ALA A 155 -5.15 -0.97 19.92
CA ALA A 155 -4.60 -0.41 21.16
C ALA A 155 -3.50 -1.31 21.77
N HIS A 156 -2.26 -0.84 21.76
CA HIS A 156 -1.20 -1.33 22.64
C HIS A 156 -0.42 -0.14 23.19
N ARG A 157 -0.69 0.24 24.44
CA ARG A 157 -0.14 1.46 25.07
C ARG A 157 1.34 1.34 25.48
N ASN A 158 1.94 0.15 25.42
CA ASN A 158 3.30 -0.12 25.93
C ASN A 158 4.26 -0.74 24.89
N ALA A 159 4.02 -0.51 23.60
CA ALA A 159 4.90 -1.03 22.55
C ALA A 159 6.19 -0.19 22.41
N PRO A 160 7.35 -0.81 22.08
CA PRO A 160 8.59 -0.06 21.88
C PRO A 160 8.47 0.89 20.68
N GLU A 161 9.12 2.04 20.80
CA GLU A 161 9.05 3.11 19.81
C GLU A 161 10.16 3.00 18.77
N ILE A 162 9.79 3.05 17.49
CA ILE A 162 10.70 3.26 16.38
C ILE A 162 10.83 4.76 16.16
N LYS A 163 11.91 5.33 16.73
CA LYS A 163 12.08 6.79 16.82
C LYS A 163 12.00 7.50 15.47
N ARG A 164 12.73 7.00 14.48
CA ARG A 164 12.80 7.60 13.13
C ARG A 164 11.44 7.85 12.49
N TRP A 165 10.48 6.94 12.69
CA TRP A 165 9.20 6.97 11.99
C TRP A 165 8.05 7.50 12.84
N GLY A 166 8.26 7.71 14.15
CA GLY A 166 7.12 8.02 15.03
C GLY A 166 6.18 6.82 15.14
N ILE A 167 6.70 5.59 15.18
CA ILE A 167 5.88 4.37 15.18
C ILE A 167 5.99 3.63 16.50
N LEU A 168 4.87 3.17 17.04
CA LEU A 168 4.81 2.13 18.07
C LEU A 168 4.88 0.77 17.39
N ASN A 169 5.91 -0.02 17.69
CA ASN A 169 6.07 -1.38 17.19
C ASN A 169 5.15 -2.34 17.96
N ASN A 170 3.87 -2.28 17.66
CA ASN A 170 2.84 -3.13 18.25
C ASN A 170 2.55 -4.38 17.41
N ALA A 171 3.44 -4.76 16.50
CA ALA A 171 3.27 -5.91 15.60
C ALA A 171 3.81 -7.24 16.18
N GLY A 172 4.06 -7.34 17.49
CA GLY A 172 4.69 -8.52 18.10
C GLY A 172 6.19 -8.64 17.78
N GLU A 173 6.78 -9.81 17.98
CA GLU A 173 8.24 -10.02 17.87
C GLU A 173 8.79 -9.98 16.43
N ILE A 174 7.92 -9.95 15.42
CA ILE A 174 8.26 -10.23 14.02
C ILE A 174 9.08 -9.09 13.37
N TRP A 175 9.08 -7.88 13.95
CA TRP A 175 9.81 -6.72 13.41
C TRP A 175 10.79 -6.09 14.39
N ARG A 176 11.27 -6.83 15.39
CA ARG A 176 12.39 -6.37 16.23
C ARG A 176 13.59 -6.02 15.37
#